data_AF-F6HRT1-F1
#
_entry.id   AF-F6HRT1-F1
#
_cell.length_a   1.000
_cell.length_b   1.000
_cell.length_c   1.000
_cell.angle_alpha   90.00
_cell.angle_beta   90.00
_cell.angle_gamma   90.00
#
_symmetry.space_group_name_H-M   'P 1'
#
loop_
_entity.id
_entity.type
_entity.pdbx_description
1 polymer ?
#
loop_
_entity_poly.entity_id
_entity_poly.type
_entity_poly.pdbx_seq_one_letter_code
_entity_poly.pdbx_strand_id
1 'polypeptide(L)' 'MMGVVGVLGVALLCAIHGATVENTLFEDGDGANTFRAFNPTQAEDTYLMVTANRFWSQIFGVAFSNKRWL' A
#
# COMPACT_ATOMS: atom_id res chain seq x y z
N MET A 1 -28.75 4.16 -4.34
CA MET A 1 -27.70 4.41 -3.32
C MET A 1 -26.42 3.59 -3.56
N MET A 2 -26.50 2.35 -4.07
CA MET A 2 -25.31 1.51 -4.34
C MET A 2 -24.22 2.16 -5.21
N GLY A 3 -24.58 2.95 -6.23
CA GLY A 3 -23.60 3.63 -7.09
C GLY A 3 -22.72 4.64 -6.37
N VAL A 4 -23.28 5.42 -5.44
CA VAL A 4 -22.52 6.41 -4.65
C VAL A 4 -21.57 5.71 -3.69
N VAL A 5 -22.02 4.64 -3.02
CA VAL A 5 -21.17 3.82 -2.14
C VAL A 5 -20.03 3.18 -2.91
N GLY A 6 -20.28 2.68 -4.13
CA GLY A 6 -19.24 2.14 -5.00
C GLY A 6 -18.18 3.17 -5.37
N VAL A 7 -18.59 4.36 -5.83
CA VAL A 7 -17.65 5.42 -6.24
C VAL A 7 -16.83 5.91 -5.05
N LEU A 8 -17.46 6.20 -3.91
CA LEU A 8 -16.76 6.65 -2.72
C LEU A 8 -15.87 5.55 -2.13
N GLY A 9 -16.33 4.30 -2.15
CA GLY A 9 -15.54 3.15 -1.69
C GLY A 9 -14.28 2.93 -2.53
N VAL A 10 -14.39 2.98 -3.86
CA VAL A 10 -13.21 2.85 -4.75
C VAL A 10 -12.24 4.02 -4.59
N ALA A 11 -12.75 5.25 -4.47
CA ALA A 11 -11.90 6.41 -4.22
C ALA A 11 -11.15 6.29 -2.89
N LEU A 12 -11.83 5.80 -1.84
CA LEU A 12 -11.21 5.52 -0.54
C LEU A 12 -10.14 4.42 -0.64
N LEU A 13 -10.45 3.31 -1.30
CA LEU A 13 -9.49 2.21 -1.50
C LEU A 13 -8.25 2.67 -2.27
N CYS A 14 -8.44 3.46 -3.32
CA CYS A 14 -7.35 4.04 -4.11
C CYS A 14 -6.40 4.88 -3.22
N ALA A 15 -6.96 5.81 -2.44
CA ALA A 15 -6.18 6.68 -1.58
C ALA A 15 -5.44 5.91 -0.47
N ILE A 16 -6.14 4.99 0.21
CA ILE A 16 -5.55 4.21 1.30
C ILE A 16 -4.47 3.27 0.78
N HIS A 17 -4.69 2.62 -0.36
CA HIS A 17 -3.71 1.70 -0.95
C HIS A 17 -2.43 2.46 -1.33
N GLY A 18 -2.56 3.56 -2.08
CA GLY A 18 -1.40 4.38 -2.48
C GLY A 18 -0.61 4.89 -1.27
N ALA A 19 -1.29 5.49 -0.30
CA ALA A 19 -0.65 6.01 0.90
C ALA A 19 0.03 4.88 1.72
N THR A 20 -0.57 3.70 1.81
CA THR A 20 0.04 2.58 2.54
C THR A 20 1.32 2.10 1.87
N VAL A 21 1.32 1.96 0.54
CA VAL A 21 2.52 1.55 -0.20
C VAL A 21 3.64 2.57 0.00
N GLU A 22 3.37 3.86 -0.21
CA GLU A 22 4.37 4.92 -0.08
C GLU A 22 4.95 5.06 1.33
N ASN A 23 4.16 4.78 2.38
CA ASN A 23 4.61 4.88 3.77
C ASN A 23 5.20 3.56 4.33
N THR A 24 5.26 2.50 3.53
CA THR A 24 5.87 1.22 3.92
C THR A 24 6.93 0.76 2.93
N LEU A 25 7.45 1.68 2.12
CA LEU A 25 8.58 1.41 1.21
C LEU A 25 9.80 0.91 1.98
N PHE A 26 10.55 0.03 1.34
CA PHE A 26 11.92 -0.23 1.76
C PHE A 26 12.82 0.97 1.40
N GLU A 27 13.85 1.20 2.20
CA GLU A 27 14.92 2.15 1.85
C GLU A 27 15.89 1.49 0.87
N ASP A 28 15.48 1.38 -0.39
CA ASP A 28 16.24 0.71 -1.46
C ASP A 28 17.31 1.62 -2.14
N GLY A 29 17.50 2.84 -1.65
CA GLY A 29 18.53 3.76 -2.15
C GLY A 29 18.75 4.98 -1.24
N ASP A 30 19.87 5.68 -1.45
CA ASP A 30 20.34 6.75 -0.54
C ASP A 30 19.68 8.12 -0.80
N GLY A 31 18.78 8.22 -1.78
CA GLY A 31 18.15 9.47 -2.17
C GLY A 31 16.98 9.83 -1.26
N ALA A 32 16.86 11.10 -0.87
CA ALA A 32 15.69 11.61 -0.16
C ALA A 32 14.38 11.48 -0.98
N ASN A 33 14.51 11.43 -2.32
CA ASN A 33 13.41 11.08 -3.21
C ASN A 33 13.47 9.57 -3.53
N THR A 34 12.45 8.84 -3.07
CA THR A 34 12.39 7.37 -3.14
C THR A 34 12.03 6.84 -4.53
N PHE A 35 11.46 7.64 -5.43
CA PHE A 35 11.04 7.16 -6.77
C PHE A 35 12.17 6.56 -7.61
N ARG A 36 13.42 7.00 -7.39
CA ARG A 36 14.59 6.50 -8.14
C ARG A 36 15.11 5.16 -7.65
N ALA A 37 14.69 4.72 -6.47
CA ALA A 37 15.12 3.46 -5.89
C ALA A 37 14.37 2.24 -6.46
N PHE A 38 13.27 2.46 -7.18
CA PHE A 38 12.51 1.39 -7.82
C PHE A 38 13.06 1.03 -9.21
N ASN A 39 13.21 -0.28 -9.45
CA ASN A 39 13.52 -0.83 -10.77
C ASN A 39 12.36 -1.71 -11.27
N PRO A 40 11.78 -1.45 -12.46
CA PRO A 40 10.68 -2.25 -13.00
C PRO A 40 10.93 -3.76 -13.14
N THR A 41 12.19 -4.20 -13.18
CA THR A 41 12.56 -5.62 -13.33
C THR A 41 13.09 -6.26 -12.05
N GLN A 42 13.05 -5.56 -10.91
CA GLN A 42 13.44 -6.16 -9.62
C GLN A 42 12.51 -7.32 -9.25
N ALA A 43 13.05 -8.34 -8.58
CA ALA A 43 12.28 -9.49 -8.15
C ALA A 43 11.60 -9.25 -6.79
N GLU A 44 12.20 -8.36 -6.00
CA GLU A 44 11.81 -8.02 -4.65
C GLU A 44 10.63 -7.04 -4.63
N ASP A 45 9.75 -7.20 -3.65
CA ASP A 45 8.72 -6.22 -3.38
C ASP A 45 9.32 -4.89 -2.89
N THR A 46 8.83 -3.75 -3.40
CA THR A 46 9.30 -2.41 -3.00
C THR A 46 8.73 -1.91 -1.66
N TYR A 47 7.72 -2.60 -1.10
CA TYR A 47 7.10 -2.24 0.17
C TYR A 47 6.81 -3.44 1.09
N LEU A 48 6.80 -3.16 2.40
CA LEU A 48 6.65 -4.13 3.47
C LEU A 48 5.18 -4.48 3.75
N MET A 49 4.68 -5.54 3.09
CA MET A 49 3.32 -6.06 3.33
C MET A 49 3.06 -6.42 4.80
N VAL A 50 4.05 -6.98 5.49
CA VAL A 50 3.92 -7.37 6.91
C VAL A 50 3.76 -6.15 7.81
N THR A 51 4.50 -5.08 7.55
CA THR A 51 4.40 -3.82 8.30
C THR A 51 3.06 -3.14 8.03
N ALA A 52 2.66 -3.06 6.76
CA ALA A 52 1.35 -2.55 6.37
C ALA A 52 0.22 -3.33 7.04
N ASN A 53 0.27 -4.66 7.00
CA ASN A 53 -0.72 -5.53 7.64
C ASN A 53 -0.81 -5.24 9.14
N ARG A 54 0.32 -5.23 9.84
CA ARG A 54 0.34 -4.96 11.28
C ARG A 54 -0.23 -3.58 11.61
N PHE A 55 0.15 -2.54 10.86
CA PHE A 55 -0.36 -1.18 11.05
C PHE A 55 -1.90 -1.16 10.94
N TRP A 56 -2.45 -1.68 9.85
CA TRP A 56 -3.90 -1.67 9.64
C TRP A 56 -4.65 -2.60 10.61
N SER A 57 -4.08 -3.76 10.96
CA SER A 57 -4.64 -4.64 11.99
C SER A 57 -4.72 -3.96 13.35
N GLN A 58 -3.76 -3.11 13.70
CA GLN A 58 -3.78 -2.35 14.95
C GLN A 58 -4.74 -1.16 14.92
N ILE A 59 -4.80 -0.41 13.82
CA ILE A 59 -5.61 0.81 13.72
C ILE A 59 -7.09 0.50 13.42
N PHE A 60 -7.37 -0.44 12.52
CA PHE A 60 -8.72 -0.76 12.05
C PHE A 60 -9.22 -2.15 12.48
N GLY A 61 -8.41 -2.92 13.21
CA GLY A 61 -8.77 -4.27 13.67
C GLY A 61 -8.74 -5.35 12.58
N VAL A 62 -8.54 -4.96 11.32
CA VAL A 62 -8.46 -5.86 10.15
C VAL A 62 -7.49 -5.29 9.13
N ALA A 63 -6.85 -6.17 8.38
CA ALA A 63 -5.96 -5.77 7.29
C ALA A 63 -5.93 -6.84 6.20
N PHE A 64 -5.60 -6.41 4.98
CA PHE A 64 -5.23 -7.33 3.92
C PHE A 64 -3.93 -8.04 4.26
N SER A 65 -3.86 -9.33 3.96
CA SER A 65 -2.66 -10.18 4.13
C SER A 65 -2.20 -10.84 2.83
N ASN A 66 -3.00 -10.71 1.75
CA ASN A 66 -2.72 -11.28 0.43
C ASN A 66 -2.86 -10.21 -0.65
N LYS A 67 -1.75 -9.90 -1.33
CA LYS A 67 -1.67 -8.89 -2.39
C LYS A 67 -2.49 -9.19 -3.65
N ARG A 68 -2.87 -10.45 -3.88
CA ARG A 68 -3.73 -10.84 -5.03
C ARG A 68 -5.21 -10.63 -4.74
N TRP A 69 -5.58 -10.60 -3.46
CA TRP A 69 -6.96 -10.35 -3.03
C TRP A 69 -7.24 -8.86 -2.85
N LEU A 70 -6.24 -8.13 -2.33
CA LEU A 70 -6.20 -6.66 -2.32
C LEU A 70 -6.35 -6.12 -3.75
#